data_AF-A0A536HT66-F1
#
_entry.id   AF-A0A536HT66-F1
#
_cell.length_a   1.000
_cell.length_b   1.000
_cell.length_c   1.000
_cell.angle_alpha   90.00
_cell.angle_beta   90.00
_cell.angle_gamma   90.00
#
_symmetry.space_group_name_H-M   'P 1'
#
loop_
_entity.id
_entity.type
_entity.pdbx_description
1 polymer ?
#
loop_
_entity_poly.entity_id
_entity_poly.type
_entity_poly.pdbx_seq_one_letter_code
_entity_poly.pdbx_strand_id
1 'polypeptide(L)'
;ADHHILYRETVRGVALKHGLYASFAPKPWGDQAGNGCHLHFSGWNRDGSVNRFYEADGEFNLSTVARSFIAGILDHLPALVALTCASVNSYRRLQPQMWASAYRAWGPDNREGAVRVASPLKGHEAESTNLELKSSDSSANPYIALGGVIAAGLDGIGRQLEPPPAVTVDPHTLSDAERKEIGADRLPTSLKDAIRNLKGDDTLLKAMGERLATSYIAVKELDIEAFASADDAFEFRQHIYKY
;
A
#
# COMPACT_ATOMS: atom_id res chain seq x y z
N ALA A 1 10.14 9.44 4.51
CA ALA A 1 9.83 8.70 5.76
C ALA A 1 9.89 9.61 6.99
N ASP A 2 11.00 10.32 7.22
CA ASP A 2 11.19 11.23 8.36
C ASP A 2 10.05 12.23 8.54
N HIS A 3 9.63 12.90 7.45
CA HIS A 3 8.49 13.82 7.48
C HIS A 3 7.17 13.17 7.90
N HIS A 4 6.95 11.89 7.61
CA HIS A 4 5.75 11.19 8.07
C HIS A 4 5.79 10.97 9.59
N ILE A 5 6.96 10.61 10.14
CA ILE A 5 7.13 10.48 11.59
C ILE A 5 6.92 11.84 12.25
N LEU A 6 7.59 12.87 11.77
CA LEU A 6 7.44 14.23 12.28
C LEU A 6 5.99 14.71 12.21
N TYR A 7 5.28 14.43 11.12
CA TYR A 7 3.88 14.75 10.96
C TYR A 7 3.01 14.10 12.05
N ARG A 8 3.13 12.77 12.25
CA ARG A 8 2.32 12.07 13.26
C ARG A 8 2.57 12.59 14.67
N GLU A 9 3.83 12.79 15.03
CA GLU A 9 4.21 13.32 16.35
C GLU A 9 3.74 14.77 16.53
N THR A 10 3.81 15.58 15.48
CA THR A 10 3.28 16.96 15.49
C THR A 10 1.77 16.97 15.71
N VAL A 11 1.03 16.15 14.95
CA VAL A 11 -0.43 16.04 15.08
C VAL A 11 -0.83 15.58 16.49
N ARG A 12 -0.19 14.54 17.03
CA ARG A 12 -0.43 14.08 18.40
C ARG A 12 -0.12 15.16 19.44
N GLY A 13 1.02 15.84 19.29
CA GLY A 13 1.44 16.91 20.20
C GLY A 13 0.47 18.10 20.19
N VAL A 14 -0.04 18.49 19.02
CA VAL A 14 -1.05 19.55 18.91
C VAL A 14 -2.39 19.09 19.49
N ALA A 15 -2.87 17.89 19.13
CA ALA A 15 -4.13 17.36 19.66
C ALA A 15 -4.14 17.32 21.20
N LEU A 16 -3.03 16.88 21.81
CA LEU A 16 -2.90 16.82 23.25
C LEU A 16 -2.99 18.20 23.92
N LYS A 17 -2.42 19.24 23.30
CA LYS A 17 -2.56 20.64 23.78
C LYS A 17 -4.01 21.14 23.79
N HIS A 18 -4.87 20.53 22.99
CA HIS A 18 -6.30 20.82 22.93
C HIS A 18 -7.16 19.83 23.73
N GLY A 19 -6.56 18.94 24.54
CA GLY A 19 -7.30 17.94 25.32
C GLY A 19 -7.89 16.81 24.46
N LEU A 20 -7.37 16.62 23.24
CA LEU A 20 -7.80 15.58 22.30
C LEU A 20 -6.73 14.49 22.16
N TYR A 21 -7.16 13.32 21.71
CA TYR A 21 -6.27 12.22 21.33
C TYR A 21 -6.38 11.97 19.82
N ALA A 22 -5.29 12.18 19.09
CA ALA A 22 -5.23 11.86 17.66
C ALA A 22 -4.74 10.42 17.46
N SER A 23 -5.53 9.62 16.76
CA SER A 23 -5.18 8.25 16.38
C SER A 23 -4.99 8.12 14.88
N PHE A 24 -3.95 7.38 14.50
CA PHE A 24 -3.67 6.93 13.14
C PHE A 24 -3.95 5.43 12.95
N ALA A 25 -4.75 4.83 13.83
CA ALA A 25 -5.17 3.43 13.70
C ALA A 25 -5.84 3.20 12.34
N PRO A 26 -5.53 2.09 11.63
CA PRO A 26 -6.11 1.84 10.32
C PRO A 26 -7.64 1.78 10.32
N LYS A 27 -8.26 1.21 11.35
CA LYS A 27 -9.71 1.11 11.54
C LYS A 27 -10.04 1.33 13.02
N PRO A 28 -10.15 2.59 13.47
CA PRO A 28 -10.40 2.92 14.87
C PRO A 28 -11.81 2.51 15.31
N TRP A 29 -12.80 2.63 14.43
CA TRP A 29 -14.18 2.18 14.65
C TRP A 29 -14.58 1.21 13.56
N GLY A 30 -15.23 0.10 13.93
CA GLY A 30 -15.61 -0.96 13.00
C GLY A 30 -16.62 -0.52 11.93
N ASP A 31 -17.50 0.41 12.28
CA ASP A 31 -18.61 0.92 11.46
C ASP A 31 -18.31 2.22 10.70
N GLN A 32 -17.14 2.83 10.90
CA GLN A 32 -16.76 4.10 10.27
C GLN A 32 -15.66 3.91 9.22
N ALA A 33 -15.39 4.94 8.42
CA ALA A 33 -14.22 4.96 7.54
C ALA A 33 -12.91 4.76 8.33
N GLY A 34 -11.92 4.13 7.69
CA GLY A 34 -10.60 3.93 8.27
C GLY A 34 -9.58 5.01 7.88
N ASN A 35 -8.39 4.95 8.46
CA ASN A 35 -7.26 5.82 8.12
C ASN A 35 -6.29 5.12 7.17
N GLY A 36 -6.14 5.66 5.96
CA GLY A 36 -5.07 5.28 5.03
C GLY A 36 -3.85 6.19 5.16
N CYS A 37 -2.71 5.71 4.67
CA CYS A 37 -1.50 6.49 4.44
C CYS A 37 -1.04 6.17 3.03
N HIS A 38 -1.76 6.72 2.03
CA HIS A 38 -1.49 6.42 0.63
C HIS A 38 -0.08 6.89 0.25
N LEU A 39 0.62 6.05 -0.49
CA LEU A 39 1.99 6.34 -0.92
C LEU A 39 1.94 6.85 -2.35
N HIS A 40 2.24 8.12 -2.53
CA HIS A 40 2.41 8.74 -3.84
C HIS A 40 3.87 8.59 -4.29
N PHE A 41 4.09 8.15 -5.53
CA PHE A 41 5.43 7.97 -6.08
C PHE A 41 5.49 8.29 -7.59
N SER A 42 6.63 8.85 -7.97
CA SER A 42 7.05 9.13 -9.33
C SER A 42 8.54 8.79 -9.48
N GLY A 43 8.95 8.35 -10.67
CA GLY A 43 10.34 8.02 -10.96
C GLY A 43 11.02 9.14 -11.72
N TRP A 44 12.06 9.75 -11.17
CA TRP A 44 12.77 10.86 -11.81
C TRP A 44 14.18 10.43 -12.24
N ASN A 45 14.73 11.07 -13.27
CA ASN A 45 16.15 10.96 -13.56
C ASN A 45 17.00 11.50 -12.41
N ARG A 46 18.30 11.20 -12.43
CA ARG A 46 19.22 11.47 -11.31
C ARG A 46 19.31 12.93 -10.91
N ASP A 47 19.13 13.87 -11.84
CA ASP A 47 19.15 15.31 -11.58
C ASP A 47 17.76 15.90 -11.23
N GLY A 48 16.71 15.08 -11.27
CA GLY A 48 15.34 15.48 -10.94
C GLY A 48 14.66 16.35 -12.00
N SER A 49 15.19 16.45 -13.22
CA SER A 49 14.65 17.30 -14.28
C SER A 49 13.55 16.64 -15.13
N VAL A 50 13.53 15.31 -15.20
CA VAL A 50 12.60 14.55 -16.06
C VAL A 50 11.96 13.42 -15.29
N ASN A 51 10.63 13.47 -15.18
CA ASN A 51 9.81 12.37 -14.69
C ASN A 51 9.80 11.25 -15.72
N ARG A 52 10.47 10.15 -15.40
CA ARG A 52 10.59 8.94 -16.23
C ARG A 52 9.33 8.08 -16.21
N PHE A 53 8.33 8.41 -15.38
CA PHE A 53 7.05 7.71 -15.42
C PHE A 53 6.07 8.28 -16.44
N TYR A 54 6.31 9.48 -16.95
CA TYR A 54 5.49 10.12 -17.97
C TYR A 54 5.93 9.74 -19.38
N GLU A 55 4.96 9.50 -20.25
CA GLU A 55 5.13 9.39 -21.70
C GLU A 55 3.85 9.91 -22.38
N ALA A 56 3.97 10.87 -23.29
CA ALA A 56 2.82 11.62 -23.82
C ALA A 56 1.84 10.74 -24.62
N ASP A 57 2.35 9.77 -25.36
CA ASP A 57 1.60 8.82 -26.19
C ASP A 57 1.37 7.47 -25.50
N GLY A 58 1.88 7.29 -24.28
CA GLY A 58 1.66 6.10 -23.46
C GLY A 58 0.21 5.98 -22.97
N GLU A 59 -0.23 4.74 -22.74
CA GLU A 59 -1.54 4.48 -22.14
C GLU A 59 -1.63 5.19 -20.77
N PHE A 60 -2.66 6.02 -20.59
CA PHE A 60 -2.82 6.90 -19.41
C PHE A 60 -1.63 7.84 -19.13
N ASN A 61 -0.90 8.21 -20.20
CA ASN A 61 0.34 8.98 -20.15
C ASN A 61 1.48 8.34 -19.34
N LEU A 62 1.50 7.00 -19.29
CA LEU A 62 2.52 6.24 -18.58
C LEU A 62 3.57 5.69 -19.53
N SER A 63 4.83 5.87 -19.15
CA SER A 63 5.94 5.23 -19.84
C SER A 63 5.96 3.72 -19.63
N THR A 64 6.67 3.01 -20.49
CA THR A 64 6.98 1.58 -20.28
C THR A 64 7.60 1.33 -18.90
N VAL A 65 8.48 2.23 -18.43
CA VAL A 65 9.10 2.13 -17.10
C VAL A 65 8.06 2.22 -15.98
N ALA A 66 7.09 3.14 -16.08
CA ALA A 66 6.01 3.23 -15.11
C ALA A 66 5.14 1.97 -15.11
N ARG A 67 4.78 1.47 -16.30
CA ARG A 67 3.96 0.25 -16.45
C ARG A 67 4.65 -0.96 -15.83
N SER A 68 5.95 -1.15 -16.06
CA SER A 68 6.72 -2.22 -15.40
C SER A 68 6.86 -2.03 -13.89
N PHE A 69 6.98 -0.78 -13.41
CA PHE A 69 6.98 -0.50 -11.97
C PHE A 69 5.63 -0.87 -11.31
N ILE A 70 4.51 -0.55 -11.96
CA ILE A 70 3.16 -0.97 -11.53
C ILE A 70 3.05 -2.49 -11.52
N ALA A 71 3.51 -3.15 -12.57
CA ALA A 71 3.49 -4.60 -12.68
C ALA A 71 4.25 -5.28 -11.53
N GLY A 72 5.44 -4.78 -11.19
CA GLY A 72 6.21 -5.24 -10.05
C GLY A 72 5.48 -5.04 -8.72
N ILE A 73 4.89 -3.85 -8.49
CA ILE A 73 4.06 -3.62 -7.30
C ILE A 73 2.93 -4.64 -7.21
N LEU A 74 2.19 -4.89 -8.30
CA LEU A 74 1.07 -5.82 -8.32
C LEU A 74 1.54 -7.25 -8.05
N ASP A 75 2.62 -7.70 -8.68
CA ASP A 75 3.17 -9.05 -8.50
C ASP A 75 3.51 -9.34 -7.04
N HIS A 76 4.19 -8.39 -6.39
CA HIS A 76 4.60 -8.49 -4.98
C HIS A 76 3.50 -8.07 -3.99
N LEU A 77 2.35 -7.56 -4.46
CA LEU A 77 1.36 -6.92 -3.59
C LEU A 77 0.85 -7.78 -2.44
N PRO A 78 0.58 -9.10 -2.61
CA PRO A 78 0.15 -9.97 -1.51
C PRO A 78 1.18 -10.03 -0.36
N ALA A 79 2.47 -9.94 -0.67
CA ALA A 79 3.55 -9.89 0.31
C ALA A 79 3.79 -8.46 0.82
N LEU A 80 3.77 -7.48 -0.08
CA LEU A 80 4.01 -6.07 0.20
C LEU A 80 3.04 -5.49 1.22
N VAL A 81 1.77 -5.93 1.22
CA VAL A 81 0.80 -5.49 2.24
C VAL A 81 1.17 -5.91 3.65
N ALA A 82 2.03 -6.92 3.85
CA ALA A 82 2.57 -7.17 5.18
C ALA A 82 3.40 -5.98 5.68
N LEU A 83 4.07 -5.27 4.77
CA LEU A 83 4.95 -4.14 5.06
C LEU A 83 4.21 -2.80 5.10
N THR A 84 3.19 -2.62 4.24
CA THR A 84 2.42 -1.36 4.10
C THR A 84 1.14 -1.33 4.93
N CYS A 85 0.63 -2.49 5.37
CA CYS A 85 -0.56 -2.67 6.21
C CYS A 85 -0.19 -3.56 7.41
N ALA A 86 0.74 -3.08 8.25
CA ALA A 86 1.54 -3.89 9.15
C ALA A 86 0.89 -4.25 10.51
N SER A 87 -0.44 -4.19 10.64
CA SER A 87 -1.15 -4.54 11.87
C SER A 87 -2.38 -5.41 11.59
N VAL A 88 -2.86 -6.15 12.60
CA VAL A 88 -4.10 -6.93 12.44
C VAL A 88 -5.30 -6.01 12.08
N ASN A 89 -5.32 -4.80 12.65
CA ASN A 89 -6.37 -3.81 12.38
C ASN A 89 -6.34 -3.24 10.96
N SER A 90 -5.18 -3.26 10.29
CA SER A 90 -5.06 -2.89 8.87
C SER A 90 -6.01 -3.70 7.98
N TYR A 91 -6.25 -4.95 8.31
CA TYR A 91 -7.10 -5.84 7.51
C TYR A 91 -8.59 -5.66 7.78
N ARG A 92 -8.96 -4.96 8.86
CA ARG A 92 -10.32 -4.41 9.05
C ARG A 92 -10.58 -3.20 8.15
N ARG A 93 -9.53 -2.45 7.82
CA ARG A 93 -9.57 -1.35 6.85
C ARG A 93 -9.58 -1.86 5.41
N LEU A 94 -8.74 -2.85 5.09
CA LEU A 94 -8.52 -3.41 3.75
C LEU A 94 -9.71 -4.26 3.27
N GLN A 95 -10.90 -3.67 3.20
CA GLN A 95 -12.15 -4.28 2.76
C GLN A 95 -12.68 -3.61 1.49
N PRO A 96 -13.46 -4.33 0.67
CA PRO A 96 -14.09 -3.74 -0.50
C PRO A 96 -14.94 -2.52 -0.13
N GLN A 97 -14.99 -1.53 -1.02
CA GLN A 97 -15.88 -0.36 -0.90
C GLN A 97 -15.61 0.51 0.33
N MET A 98 -14.37 0.50 0.80
CA MET A 98 -13.87 1.35 1.89
C MET A 98 -12.77 2.31 1.40
N TRP A 99 -12.57 2.44 0.08
CA TRP A 99 -11.48 3.19 -0.55
C TRP A 99 -10.06 2.83 -0.06
N ALA A 100 -9.91 1.65 0.55
CA ALA A 100 -8.66 1.12 1.10
C ALA A 100 -7.95 0.14 0.14
N SER A 101 -8.62 -0.20 -0.96
CA SER A 101 -8.18 -1.08 -2.04
C SER A 101 -7.97 -2.53 -1.61
N ALA A 102 -9.03 -3.33 -1.76
CA ALA A 102 -9.07 -4.73 -1.37
C ALA A 102 -8.53 -5.70 -2.45
N TYR A 103 -8.21 -5.22 -3.64
CA TYR A 103 -7.92 -6.05 -4.82
C TYR A 103 -6.58 -5.67 -5.46
N ARG A 104 -5.91 -6.63 -6.08
CA ARG A 104 -4.70 -6.44 -6.90
C ARG A 104 -5.06 -5.82 -8.26
N ALA A 105 -5.65 -4.64 -8.22
CA ALA A 105 -6.07 -3.90 -9.40
C ALA A 105 -5.31 -2.58 -9.51
N TRP A 106 -5.16 -2.10 -10.74
CA TRP A 106 -4.65 -0.76 -11.02
C TRP A 106 -5.50 -0.08 -12.09
N GLY A 107 -5.44 1.25 -12.18
CA GLY A 107 -6.11 1.97 -13.26
C GLY A 107 -6.18 3.49 -13.05
N PRO A 108 -6.63 4.22 -14.08
CA PRO A 108 -6.79 5.68 -14.03
C PRO A 108 -7.90 6.07 -13.07
N ASP A 109 -7.57 6.88 -12.06
CA ASP A 109 -8.48 7.40 -11.04
C ASP A 109 -9.38 6.35 -10.34
N ASN A 110 -9.04 5.07 -10.45
CA ASN A 110 -9.76 4.00 -9.77
C ASN A 110 -9.44 4.03 -8.28
N ARG A 111 -10.41 4.49 -7.48
CA ARG A 111 -10.26 4.61 -6.03
C ARG A 111 -10.35 3.28 -5.28
N GLU A 112 -10.79 2.20 -5.91
CA GLU A 112 -10.83 0.85 -5.31
C GLU A 112 -9.66 -0.03 -5.79
N GLY A 113 -8.92 0.40 -6.82
CA GLY A 113 -7.66 -0.23 -7.24
C GLY A 113 -6.54 0.01 -6.23
N ALA A 114 -5.66 -0.97 -6.05
CA ALA A 114 -4.50 -0.86 -5.18
C ALA A 114 -3.51 0.20 -5.68
N VAL A 115 -3.26 0.24 -6.99
CA VAL A 115 -2.41 1.27 -7.62
C VAL A 115 -3.29 2.19 -8.48
N ARG A 116 -3.48 3.42 -8.03
CA ARG A 116 -4.20 4.44 -8.81
C ARG A 116 -3.20 5.24 -9.64
N VAL A 117 -3.50 5.41 -10.92
CA VAL A 117 -2.87 6.42 -11.77
C VAL A 117 -3.65 7.72 -11.54
N ALA A 118 -3.04 8.68 -10.85
CA ALA A 118 -3.73 9.92 -10.50
C ALA A 118 -3.83 10.85 -11.72
N SER A 119 -4.97 11.49 -11.88
CA SER A 119 -5.12 12.60 -12.85
C SER A 119 -3.97 13.61 -12.74
N PRO A 120 -3.21 13.86 -13.81
CA PRO A 120 -2.18 14.88 -13.82
C PRO A 120 -2.78 16.29 -13.76
N LEU A 121 -1.96 17.26 -13.37
CA LEU A 121 -2.27 18.67 -13.48
C LEU A 121 -2.25 19.07 -14.96
N LYS A 122 -3.38 19.57 -15.45
CA LYS A 122 -3.54 20.01 -16.84
C LYS A 122 -2.48 21.04 -17.22
N GLY A 123 -1.77 20.80 -18.33
CA GLY A 123 -0.66 21.62 -18.81
C GLY A 123 0.68 21.39 -18.11
N HIS A 124 0.73 20.46 -17.16
CA HIS A 124 1.92 20.05 -16.41
C HIS A 124 1.98 18.52 -16.29
N GLU A 125 1.50 17.81 -17.32
CA GLU A 125 1.34 16.36 -17.29
C GLU A 125 2.68 15.66 -17.03
N ALA A 126 3.74 16.13 -17.68
CA ALA A 126 5.10 15.61 -17.50
C ALA A 126 5.57 15.69 -16.03
N GLU A 127 5.33 16.82 -15.37
CA GLU A 127 5.80 17.05 -14.00
C GLU A 127 4.88 16.41 -12.95
N SER A 128 3.62 16.17 -13.28
CA SER A 128 2.59 15.79 -12.31
C SER A 128 2.10 14.34 -12.42
N THR A 129 2.54 13.57 -13.43
CA THR A 129 2.28 12.12 -13.49
C THR A 129 2.75 11.44 -12.21
N ASN A 130 1.81 10.83 -11.51
CA ASN A 130 2.04 10.24 -10.21
C ASN A 130 1.18 8.98 -10.02
N LEU A 131 1.80 7.96 -9.46
CA LEU A 131 1.15 6.73 -9.03
C LEU A 131 0.85 6.81 -7.53
N GLU A 132 -0.23 6.18 -7.10
CA GLU A 132 -0.68 6.15 -5.71
C GLU A 132 -0.94 4.70 -5.28
N LEU A 133 -0.16 4.18 -4.32
CA LEU A 133 -0.46 2.92 -3.64
C LEU A 133 -1.41 3.19 -2.47
N LYS A 134 -2.62 2.64 -2.58
CA LYS A 134 -3.71 2.85 -1.64
C LYS A 134 -3.76 1.85 -0.48
N SER A 135 -3.27 0.64 -0.71
CA SER A 135 -3.16 -0.43 0.28
C SER A 135 -1.98 -0.18 1.23
N SER A 136 -2.00 0.97 1.90
CA SER A 136 -1.01 1.44 2.87
C SER A 136 -1.68 2.21 4.00
N ASP A 137 -1.22 2.02 5.24
CA ASP A 137 -1.69 2.75 6.41
C ASP A 137 -0.57 3.10 7.39
N SER A 138 -0.91 3.94 8.35
CA SER A 138 0.02 4.47 9.34
C SER A 138 0.46 3.45 10.39
N SER A 139 -0.02 2.20 10.35
CA SER A 139 0.57 1.13 11.17
C SER A 139 1.92 0.66 10.63
N ALA A 140 2.18 0.90 9.35
CA ALA A 140 3.45 0.60 8.73
C ALA A 140 4.59 1.46 9.27
N ASN A 141 5.79 0.86 9.34
CA ASN A 141 7.01 1.63 9.47
C ASN A 141 7.27 2.32 8.11
N PRO A 142 7.34 3.66 8.03
CA PRO A 142 7.43 4.36 6.76
C PRO A 142 8.71 4.07 5.97
N TYR A 143 9.80 3.69 6.64
CA TYR A 143 11.03 3.31 5.93
C TYR A 143 10.88 1.94 5.26
N ILE A 144 10.30 0.98 6.00
CA ILE A 144 10.10 -0.39 5.50
C ILE A 144 9.05 -0.39 4.38
N ALA A 145 7.96 0.35 4.53
CA ALA A 145 6.94 0.49 3.50
C ALA A 145 7.50 1.08 2.20
N LEU A 146 8.23 2.20 2.28
CA LEU A 146 8.85 2.82 1.10
C LEU A 146 9.90 1.90 0.47
N GLY A 147 10.75 1.25 1.29
CA GLY A 147 11.74 0.29 0.81
C GLY A 147 11.11 -0.88 0.07
N GLY A 148 10.01 -1.44 0.60
CA GLY A 148 9.25 -2.52 -0.04
C GLY A 148 8.63 -2.10 -1.38
N VAL A 149 8.03 -0.91 -1.45
CA VAL A 149 7.45 -0.37 -2.70
C VAL A 149 8.53 -0.17 -3.76
N ILE A 150 9.67 0.41 -3.37
CA ILE A 150 10.80 0.63 -4.28
C ILE A 150 11.34 -0.72 -4.77
N ALA A 151 11.56 -1.69 -3.87
CA ALA A 151 12.06 -3.01 -4.24
C ALA A 151 11.13 -3.73 -5.22
N ALA A 152 9.82 -3.77 -4.92
CA ALA A 152 8.82 -4.40 -5.78
C ALA A 152 8.76 -3.75 -7.17
N GLY A 153 8.74 -2.41 -7.22
CA GLY A 153 8.68 -1.71 -8.51
C GLY A 153 9.97 -1.80 -9.32
N LEU A 154 11.14 -1.78 -8.68
CA LEU A 154 12.43 -1.98 -9.35
C LEU A 154 12.57 -3.41 -9.90
N ASP A 155 12.06 -4.40 -9.19
CA ASP A 155 12.01 -5.79 -9.67
C ASP A 155 11.15 -5.90 -10.92
N GLY A 156 9.97 -5.26 -10.94
CA GLY A 156 9.12 -5.18 -12.13
C GLY A 156 9.82 -4.57 -13.34
N ILE A 157 10.57 -3.48 -13.14
CA ILE A 157 11.42 -2.88 -14.19
C ILE A 157 12.52 -3.86 -14.63
N GLY A 158 13.21 -4.48 -13.68
CA GLY A 158 14.33 -5.40 -13.97
C GLY A 158 13.90 -6.64 -14.75
N ARG A 159 12.70 -7.16 -14.45
CA ARG A 159 12.07 -8.29 -15.16
C ARG A 159 11.27 -7.88 -16.40
N GLN A 160 11.17 -6.58 -16.69
CA GLN A 160 10.37 -6.02 -17.79
C GLN A 160 8.92 -6.54 -17.76
N LEU A 161 8.33 -6.56 -16.56
CA LEU A 161 6.96 -7.04 -16.40
C LEU A 161 5.99 -6.09 -17.09
N GLU A 162 4.91 -6.66 -17.60
CA GLU A 162 3.76 -5.94 -18.12
C GLU A 162 2.61 -6.06 -17.12
N PRO A 163 1.96 -4.94 -16.75
CA PRO A 163 0.84 -5.01 -15.83
C PRO A 163 -0.36 -5.67 -16.55
N PRO A 164 -1.27 -6.32 -15.82
CA PRO A 164 -2.52 -6.80 -16.40
C PRO A 164 -3.35 -5.62 -16.96
N PRO A 165 -4.42 -5.87 -17.72
CA PRO A 165 -5.32 -4.80 -18.19
C PRO A 165 -5.76 -3.88 -17.05
N ALA A 166 -5.77 -2.57 -17.31
CA ALA A 166 -6.22 -1.60 -16.32
C ALA A 166 -7.71 -1.79 -15.99
N VAL A 167 -8.05 -1.64 -14.72
CA VAL A 167 -9.41 -1.78 -14.20
C VAL A 167 -10.02 -0.39 -14.01
N THR A 168 -11.10 -0.11 -14.73
CA THR A 168 -11.80 1.19 -14.71
C THR A 168 -13.12 1.17 -13.95
N VAL A 169 -13.49 0.01 -13.40
CA VAL A 169 -14.68 -0.20 -12.56
C VAL A 169 -14.27 -0.53 -11.13
N ASP A 170 -15.23 -0.55 -10.20
CA ASP A 170 -15.02 -1.13 -8.87
C ASP A 170 -14.71 -2.64 -9.02
N PRO A 171 -13.51 -3.12 -8.64
CA PRO A 171 -13.19 -4.55 -8.76
C PRO A 171 -14.12 -5.45 -7.95
N HIS A 172 -14.82 -4.93 -6.94
CA HIS A 172 -15.79 -5.68 -6.15
C HIS A 172 -17.03 -6.08 -6.97
N THR A 173 -17.44 -5.27 -7.96
CA THR A 173 -18.64 -5.53 -8.77
C THR A 173 -18.43 -6.61 -9.82
N LEU A 174 -17.18 -6.98 -10.09
CA LEU A 174 -16.83 -8.10 -10.96
C LEU A 174 -17.10 -9.44 -10.27
N SER A 175 -17.41 -10.47 -11.06
CA SER A 175 -17.41 -11.85 -10.59
C SER A 175 -15.98 -12.34 -10.28
N ASP A 176 -15.86 -13.44 -9.54
CA ASP A 176 -14.56 -14.05 -9.27
C ASP A 176 -13.84 -14.51 -10.53
N ALA A 177 -14.60 -14.95 -11.55
CA ALA A 177 -14.04 -15.36 -12.83
C ALA A 177 -13.45 -14.17 -13.60
N GLU A 178 -14.20 -13.06 -13.70
CA GLU A 178 -13.74 -11.83 -14.34
C GLU A 178 -12.52 -11.23 -13.62
N ARG A 179 -12.53 -11.21 -12.27
CA ARG A 179 -11.37 -10.77 -11.48
C ARG A 179 -10.12 -11.59 -11.80
N LYS A 180 -10.27 -12.92 -11.85
CA LYS A 180 -9.15 -13.82 -12.12
C LYS A 180 -8.59 -13.63 -13.53
N GLU A 181 -9.45 -13.40 -14.51
CA GLU A 181 -9.04 -13.15 -15.90
C GLU A 181 -8.15 -11.90 -16.03
N ILE A 182 -8.47 -10.84 -15.27
CA ILE A 182 -7.71 -9.57 -15.30
C ILE A 182 -6.67 -9.47 -14.18
N GLY A 183 -6.41 -10.55 -13.44
CA GLY A 183 -5.43 -10.57 -12.34
C GLY A 183 -5.78 -9.69 -11.12
N ALA A 184 -7.05 -9.26 -10.99
CA ALA A 184 -7.57 -8.42 -9.91
C ALA A 184 -7.99 -9.23 -8.68
N ASP A 185 -7.15 -10.17 -8.25
CA ASP A 185 -7.41 -11.06 -7.13
C ASP A 185 -7.57 -10.29 -5.80
N ARG A 186 -8.32 -10.88 -4.87
CA ARG A 186 -8.48 -10.33 -3.52
C ARG A 186 -7.14 -10.36 -2.78
N LEU A 187 -6.76 -9.23 -2.19
CA LEU A 187 -5.59 -9.14 -1.31
C LEU A 187 -5.79 -9.96 -0.02
N PRO A 188 -4.69 -10.33 0.68
CA PRO A 188 -4.78 -11.00 1.97
C PRO A 188 -5.76 -10.31 2.91
N THR A 189 -6.62 -11.10 3.57
CA THR A 189 -7.66 -10.61 4.49
C THR A 189 -7.20 -10.62 5.95
N SER A 190 -5.96 -11.02 6.20
CA SER A 190 -5.35 -11.06 7.53
C SER A 190 -3.84 -10.80 7.48
N LEU A 191 -3.29 -10.30 8.60
CA LEU A 191 -1.83 -10.15 8.75
C LEU A 191 -1.12 -11.50 8.65
N LYS A 192 -1.76 -12.58 9.11
CA LYS A 192 -1.26 -13.94 9.00
C LYS A 192 -1.05 -14.37 7.55
N ASP A 193 -2.02 -14.10 6.68
CA ASP A 193 -1.91 -14.44 5.27
C ASP A 193 -0.88 -13.56 4.56
N ALA A 194 -0.82 -12.27 4.88
CA ALA A 194 0.20 -11.38 4.33
C ALA A 194 1.63 -11.79 4.74
N ILE A 195 1.84 -12.17 6.01
CA ILE A 195 3.14 -12.67 6.49
C ILE A 195 3.50 -14.00 5.82
N ARG A 196 2.52 -14.89 5.54
CA ARG A 196 2.77 -16.09 4.74
C ARG A 196 3.25 -15.74 3.33
N ASN A 197 2.64 -14.75 2.68
CA ASN A 197 3.07 -14.28 1.36
C ASN A 197 4.48 -13.65 1.44
N LEU A 198 4.76 -12.82 2.44
CA LEU A 198 6.08 -12.22 2.65
C LEU A 198 7.18 -13.27 2.84
N LYS A 199 6.90 -14.36 3.56
CA LYS A 199 7.84 -15.49 3.73
C LYS A 199 8.19 -16.19 2.41
N GLY A 200 7.36 -16.05 1.38
CA GLY A 200 7.59 -16.60 0.03
C GLY A 200 8.11 -15.59 -0.98
N ASP A 201 8.34 -14.33 -0.59
CA ASP A 201 8.75 -13.26 -1.50
C ASP A 201 10.24 -12.95 -1.38
N ASP A 202 11.04 -13.64 -2.18
CA ASP A 202 12.50 -13.51 -2.18
C ASP A 202 12.97 -12.08 -2.45
N THR A 203 12.28 -11.33 -3.31
CA THR A 203 12.66 -9.97 -3.69
C THR A 203 12.54 -9.04 -2.47
N LEU A 204 11.42 -9.08 -1.77
CA LEU A 204 11.20 -8.28 -0.57
C LEU A 204 12.11 -8.73 0.59
N LEU A 205 12.29 -10.03 0.78
CA LEU A 205 13.20 -10.56 1.82
C LEU A 205 14.65 -10.14 1.58
N LYS A 206 15.13 -10.21 0.33
CA LYS A 206 16.47 -9.73 -0.04
C LYS A 206 16.61 -8.22 0.15
N ALA A 207 15.60 -7.44 -0.21
CA ALA A 207 15.61 -5.99 -0.04
C ALA A 207 15.67 -5.55 1.43
N MET A 208 14.99 -6.28 2.33
CA MET A 208 15.09 -6.06 3.77
C MET A 208 16.45 -6.51 4.34
N GLY A 209 17.05 -7.53 3.74
CA GLY A 209 18.19 -8.24 4.29
C GLY A 209 17.79 -9.19 5.43
N GLU A 210 18.57 -10.25 5.61
CA GLU A 210 18.25 -11.36 6.51
C GLU A 210 17.87 -10.91 7.92
N ARG A 211 18.73 -10.09 8.56
CA ARG A 211 18.53 -9.68 9.96
C ARG A 211 17.21 -8.94 10.18
N LEU A 212 16.88 -7.99 9.29
CA LEU A 212 15.66 -7.21 9.40
C LEU A 212 14.44 -8.08 9.06
N ALA A 213 14.51 -8.89 8.00
CA ALA A 213 13.44 -9.79 7.61
C ALA A 213 13.07 -10.76 8.73
N THR A 214 14.04 -11.47 9.30
CA THR A 214 13.83 -12.41 10.41
C THR A 214 13.18 -11.73 11.61
N SER A 215 13.71 -10.57 12.02
CA SER A 215 13.23 -9.83 13.19
C SER A 215 11.83 -9.27 12.96
N TYR A 216 11.56 -8.73 11.77
CA TYR A 216 10.27 -8.19 11.39
C TYR A 216 9.18 -9.26 11.41
N ILE A 217 9.44 -10.40 10.75
CA ILE A 217 8.51 -11.53 10.69
C ILE A 217 8.21 -12.04 12.09
N ALA A 218 9.24 -12.25 12.93
CA ALA A 218 9.04 -12.72 14.30
C ALA A 218 8.13 -11.80 15.12
N VAL A 219 8.34 -10.47 15.04
CA VAL A 219 7.48 -9.49 15.70
C VAL A 219 6.05 -9.56 15.19
N LYS A 220 5.84 -9.74 13.89
CA LYS A 220 4.48 -9.82 13.32
C LYS A 220 3.77 -11.12 13.68
N GLU A 221 4.50 -12.23 13.80
CA GLU A 221 3.93 -13.49 14.29
C GLU A 221 3.49 -13.39 15.76
N LEU A 222 4.27 -12.69 16.60
CA LEU A 222 3.88 -12.39 17.98
C LEU A 222 2.67 -11.44 18.05
N ASP A 223 2.62 -10.42 17.20
CA ASP A 223 1.44 -9.56 17.06
C ASP A 223 0.20 -10.42 16.70
N ILE A 224 0.31 -11.31 15.70
CA ILE A 224 -0.79 -12.20 15.29
C ILE A 224 -1.26 -13.08 16.46
N GLU A 225 -0.34 -13.70 17.20
CA GLU A 225 -0.67 -14.55 18.35
C GLU A 225 -1.38 -13.76 19.46
N ALA A 226 -0.87 -12.58 19.80
CA ALA A 226 -1.43 -11.74 20.85
C ALA A 226 -2.88 -11.30 20.58
N PHE A 227 -3.27 -11.18 19.31
CA PHE A 227 -4.64 -10.81 18.91
C PHE A 227 -5.51 -12.00 18.47
N ALA A 228 -4.98 -13.23 18.46
CA ALA A 228 -5.71 -14.40 17.93
C ALA A 228 -6.99 -14.77 18.71
N SER A 229 -7.00 -14.52 20.02
CA SER A 229 -8.15 -14.74 20.91
C SER A 229 -8.78 -13.45 21.42
N ALA A 230 -8.39 -12.31 20.88
CA ALA A 230 -8.94 -11.01 21.27
C ALA A 230 -10.33 -10.79 20.65
N ASP A 231 -11.21 -10.10 21.37
CA ASP A 231 -12.43 -9.57 20.79
C ASP A 231 -12.16 -8.27 20.01
N ASP A 232 -13.11 -7.85 19.19
CA ASP A 232 -13.00 -6.63 18.38
C ASP A 232 -12.78 -5.38 19.27
N ALA A 233 -13.38 -5.36 20.46
CA ALA A 233 -13.25 -4.24 21.40
C ALA A 233 -11.82 -4.12 21.97
N PHE A 234 -11.14 -5.24 22.19
CA PHE A 234 -9.73 -5.26 22.56
C PHE A 234 -8.87 -4.82 21.39
N GLU A 235 -9.08 -5.38 20.19
CA GLU A 235 -8.33 -5.02 18.99
C GLU A 235 -8.39 -3.51 18.74
N PHE A 236 -9.59 -2.94 18.62
CA PHE A 236 -9.77 -1.51 18.34
C PHE A 236 -9.14 -0.61 19.40
N ARG A 237 -9.34 -0.93 20.69
CA ARG A 237 -8.77 -0.15 21.79
C ARG A 237 -7.24 -0.13 21.76
N GLN A 238 -6.61 -1.29 21.56
CA GLN A 238 -5.14 -1.38 21.50
C GLN A 238 -4.58 -0.58 20.31
N HIS A 239 -5.29 -0.60 19.17
CA HIS A 239 -4.83 0.12 17.98
C HIS A 239 -5.07 1.63 18.07
N ILE A 240 -6.21 2.08 18.59
CA ILE A 240 -6.52 3.51 18.78
C ILE A 240 -5.42 4.20 19.59
N TYR A 241 -4.95 3.59 20.68
CA TYR A 241 -3.94 4.21 21.52
C TYR A 241 -2.51 3.95 21.04
N LYS A 242 -2.24 2.91 20.25
CA LYS A 242 -0.90 2.64 19.71
C LYS A 242 -0.57 3.55 18.52
N TYR A 243 -1.53 3.76 17.63
CA TYR A 243 -1.36 4.48 16.37
C TYR A 243 -2.11 5.80 16.39
#